data_AF-A0A0A0DE51-F1
#
_entry.id   AF-A0A0A0DE51-F1
#
_cell.length_a   1.000
_cell.length_b   1.000
_cell.length_c   1.000
_cell.angle_alpha   90.00
_cell.angle_beta   90.00
_cell.angle_gamma   90.00
#
_symmetry.space_group_name_H-M   'P 1'
#
loop_
_entity.id
_entity.type
_entity.pdbx_description
1 polymer ?
#
loop_
_entity_poly.entity_id
_entity_poly.type
_entity_poly.pdbx_seq_one_letter_code
_entity_poly.pdbx_strand_id
1 'polypeptide(L)'
;MNVNISIDIPISRIADLVCNCFEGSYSPWIGSANLAPGEHAIPGLVFWAQPLLYEQPRFGIVVTYDGPDDDEGSFASQKTITLEDLRKGLELMAKEEPYQFGNFLSDNDDAITADTFMQLVVLGEVVYG
;
A
#
# COMPACT_ATOMS: atom_id res chain seq x y z
N MET A 1 8.95 -31.12 4.97
CA MET A 1 10.19 -30.49 4.48
C MET A 1 9.80 -29.10 4.05
N ASN A 2 10.43 -28.08 4.61
CA ASN A 2 10.12 -26.70 4.26
C ASN A 2 11.22 -26.17 3.35
N VAL A 3 10.83 -25.45 2.30
CA VAL A 3 11.74 -24.76 1.39
C VAL A 3 11.43 -23.28 1.52
N ASN A 4 12.45 -22.47 1.79
CA ASN A 4 12.33 -21.02 1.83
C ASN A 4 12.74 -20.44 0.46
N ILE A 5 11.95 -19.50 -0.04
CA ILE A 5 12.22 -18.76 -1.28
C ILE A 5 12.33 -17.29 -0.92
N SER A 6 13.27 -16.58 -1.54
CA SER A 6 13.40 -15.13 -1.45
C SER A 6 13.13 -14.55 -2.84
N ILE A 7 12.38 -13.46 -2.89
CA ILE A 7 12.00 -12.76 -4.12
C ILE A 7 12.43 -11.31 -3.97
N ASP A 8 13.21 -10.82 -4.93
CA ASP A 8 13.59 -9.42 -5.00
C ASP A 8 12.49 -8.63 -5.72
N ILE A 9 11.88 -7.67 -5.01
CA ILE A 9 10.83 -6.81 -5.55
C ILE A 9 11.41 -5.41 -5.76
N PRO A 10 11.45 -4.88 -6.99
CA PRO A 10 11.89 -3.51 -7.23
C PRO A 10 10.99 -2.50 -6.53
N ILE A 11 11.59 -1.45 -5.95
CA ILE A 11 10.86 -0.35 -5.30
C ILE A 11 9.82 0.28 -6.24
N SER A 12 10.10 0.37 -7.54
CA SER A 12 9.15 0.90 -8.52
C SER A 12 7.85 0.10 -8.56
N ARG A 13 7.89 -1.23 -8.40
CA ARG A 13 6.67 -2.06 -8.39
C ARG A 13 5.83 -1.83 -7.13
N ILE A 14 6.46 -1.49 -6.01
CA ILE A 14 5.75 -1.07 -4.80
C ILE A 14 5.07 0.29 -5.03
N ALA A 15 5.79 1.24 -5.65
CA ALA A 15 5.21 2.53 -6.02
C ALA A 15 4.01 2.37 -6.97
N ASP A 16 4.10 1.46 -7.95
CA ASP A 16 2.97 1.16 -8.86
C ASP A 16 1.74 0.66 -8.10
N LEU A 17 1.88 -0.27 -7.14
CA LEU A 17 0.75 -0.73 -6.31
C LEU A 17 0.15 0.42 -5.49
N VAL A 18 0.97 1.26 -4.87
CA VAL A 18 0.47 2.41 -4.09
C VAL A 18 -0.24 3.41 -5.00
N CYS A 19 0.28 3.66 -6.19
CA CYS A 19 -0.35 4.50 -7.20
C CYS A 19 -1.70 3.92 -7.66
N ASN A 20 -1.75 2.63 -8.00
CA ASN A 20 -2.96 1.93 -8.41
C ASN A 20 -4.03 1.96 -7.32
N CYS A 21 -3.64 1.88 -6.05
CA CYS A 21 -4.57 2.01 -4.92
C CYS A 21 -5.21 3.41 -4.88
N PHE A 22 -4.39 4.47 -4.93
CA PHE A 22 -4.88 5.84 -4.81
C PHE A 22 -5.59 6.37 -6.06
N GLU A 23 -5.24 5.89 -7.25
CA GLU A 23 -5.83 6.35 -8.51
C GLU A 23 -6.92 5.41 -9.05
N GLY A 24 -6.88 4.12 -8.70
CA GLY A 24 -7.81 3.10 -9.18
C GLY A 24 -9.23 3.20 -8.63
N SER A 25 -9.47 4.09 -7.66
CA SER A 25 -10.80 4.36 -7.08
C SER A 25 -11.50 3.13 -6.48
N TYR A 26 -10.73 2.12 -6.06
CA TYR A 26 -11.25 0.87 -5.47
C TYR A 26 -11.14 0.83 -3.94
N SER A 27 -10.59 1.89 -3.32
CA SER A 27 -10.35 1.97 -1.88
C SER A 27 -11.23 3.06 -1.23
N PRO A 28 -12.57 2.90 -1.20
CA PRO A 28 -13.48 3.91 -0.65
C PRO A 28 -13.29 4.13 0.86
N TRP A 29 -12.66 3.16 1.53
CA TRP A 29 -12.30 3.19 2.95
C TRP A 29 -11.12 4.11 3.25
N ILE A 30 -10.40 4.62 2.23
CA ILE A 30 -9.31 5.59 2.40
C ILE A 30 -9.86 7.00 2.19
N GLY A 31 -9.77 7.84 3.22
CA GLY A 31 -10.22 9.23 3.15
C GLY A 31 -9.18 10.19 2.56
N SER A 32 -7.91 10.04 2.96
CA SER A 32 -6.82 10.86 2.43
C SER A 32 -5.46 10.20 2.58
N ALA A 33 -4.51 10.57 1.72
CA ALA A 33 -3.11 10.18 1.81
C ALA A 33 -2.23 11.41 1.65
N ASN A 34 -1.31 11.61 2.59
CA ASN A 34 -0.39 12.75 2.61
C ASN A 34 1.03 12.28 2.90
N LEU A 35 2.04 13.03 2.46
CA LEU A 35 3.41 12.80 2.92
C LEU A 35 3.53 13.02 4.43
N ALA A 36 4.35 12.19 5.08
CA ALA A 36 4.70 12.41 6.47
C ALA A 36 5.43 13.75 6.67
N PRO A 37 5.32 14.38 7.86
CA PRO A 37 5.99 15.65 8.12
C PRO A 37 7.49 15.61 7.85
N GLY A 38 7.99 16.55 7.05
CA GLY A 38 9.40 16.66 6.68
C GLY A 38 9.79 15.93 5.39
N GLU A 39 8.87 15.15 4.81
CA GLU A 39 9.03 14.59 3.47
C GLU A 39 8.60 15.60 2.40
N HIS A 40 9.28 15.56 1.26
CA HIS A 40 9.05 16.49 0.16
C HIS A 40 8.96 15.75 -1.17
N ALA A 41 7.81 15.87 -1.84
CA ALA A 41 7.65 15.47 -3.23
C ALA A 41 8.41 16.41 -4.16
N ILE A 42 8.83 15.89 -5.31
CA ILE A 42 9.29 16.72 -6.42
C ILE A 42 8.08 17.57 -6.89
N PRO A 43 8.22 18.91 -6.97
CA PRO A 43 7.14 19.78 -7.43
C PRO A 43 6.61 19.39 -8.81
N GLY A 44 5.29 19.38 -8.98
CA GLY A 44 4.62 19.09 -10.25
C GLY A 44 4.31 17.61 -10.50
N LEU A 45 4.65 16.73 -9.57
CA LEU A 45 4.30 15.31 -9.61
C LEU A 45 3.50 14.93 -8.36
N VAL A 46 2.56 13.98 -8.50
CA VAL A 46 1.90 13.35 -7.34
C VAL A 46 2.92 12.51 -6.58
N PHE A 47 2.88 12.54 -5.24
CA PHE A 47 3.97 11.98 -4.44
C PHE A 47 4.01 10.45 -4.47
N TRP A 48 2.85 9.79 -4.58
CA TRP A 48 2.73 8.34 -4.62
C TRP A 48 3.27 7.72 -5.90
N ALA A 49 3.39 8.50 -6.99
CA ALA A 49 3.95 8.04 -8.26
C ALA A 49 5.46 8.34 -8.41
N GLN A 50 6.17 8.60 -7.31
CA GLN A 50 7.61 8.94 -7.33
C GLN A 50 8.45 7.84 -6.69
N PRO A 51 8.99 6.86 -7.44
CA PRO A 51 9.79 5.77 -6.88
C PRO A 51 10.96 6.23 -6.00
N LEU A 52 11.61 7.35 -6.35
CA LEU A 52 12.71 7.93 -5.57
C LEU A 52 12.31 8.32 -4.14
N LEU A 53 11.03 8.60 -3.88
CA LEU A 53 10.52 8.87 -2.54
C LEU A 53 10.60 7.60 -1.66
N TYR A 54 10.32 6.45 -2.24
CA TYR A 54 10.36 5.14 -1.58
C TYR A 54 11.80 4.61 -1.39
N GLU A 55 12.79 5.24 -2.01
CA GLU A 55 14.21 4.93 -1.75
C GLU A 55 14.77 5.72 -0.56
N GLN A 56 14.02 6.69 -0.03
CA GLN A 56 14.52 7.55 1.04
C GLN A 56 14.50 6.85 2.41
N PRO A 57 15.54 7.04 3.25
CA PRO A 57 15.60 6.43 4.58
C PRO A 57 14.46 6.82 5.54
N ARG A 58 13.74 7.90 5.24
CA ARG A 58 12.67 8.45 6.08
C ARG A 58 11.29 8.46 5.43
N PHE A 59 11.11 7.67 4.35
CA PHE A 59 9.82 7.51 3.68
C PHE A 59 8.66 7.30 4.67
N GLY A 60 7.61 8.10 4.50
CA GLY A 60 6.38 7.99 5.26
C GLY A 60 5.18 8.57 4.51
N ILE A 61 4.07 7.83 4.50
CA ILE A 61 2.76 8.31 4.02
C ILE A 61 1.78 8.24 5.20
N VAL A 62 1.13 9.35 5.52
CA VAL A 62 0.05 9.39 6.50
C VAL A 62 -1.27 9.18 5.76
N VAL A 63 -1.97 8.10 6.09
CA VAL A 63 -3.30 7.81 5.57
C VAL A 63 -4.36 7.99 6.65
N THR A 64 -5.49 8.59 6.29
CA THR A 64 -6.72 8.55 7.09
C THR A 64 -7.69 7.57 6.45
N TYR A 65 -8.36 6.76 7.25
CA TYR A 65 -9.16 5.64 6.76
C TYR A 65 -10.30 5.30 7.71
N ASP A 66 -11.29 4.58 7.22
CA ASP A 66 -12.32 3.94 8.04
C ASP A 66 -11.70 2.70 8.69
N GLY A 67 -11.54 2.73 10.01
CA GLY A 67 -11.10 1.58 10.78
C GLY A 67 -12.19 0.51 10.87
N PRO A 68 -11.84 -0.73 11.28
CA PRO A 68 -12.80 -1.83 11.40
C PRO A 68 -13.96 -1.56 12.35
N ASP A 69 -13.75 -0.68 13.33
CA ASP A 69 -14.73 -0.30 14.36
C ASP A 69 -15.31 1.13 14.15
N ASP A 70 -14.93 1.81 13.06
CA ASP A 70 -15.37 3.18 12.77
C ASP A 70 -16.70 3.20 12.01
N ASP A 71 -17.44 4.30 12.11
CA ASP A 71 -18.59 4.55 11.23
C ASP A 71 -18.10 4.74 9.78
N GLU A 72 -18.77 4.11 8.82
CA GLU A 72 -18.45 4.22 7.38
C GLU A 72 -18.45 5.69 6.91
N GLY A 73 -17.38 6.10 6.24
CA GLY A 73 -17.17 7.46 5.74
C GLY A 73 -16.72 8.47 6.81
N SER A 74 -16.44 8.04 8.05
CA SER A 74 -15.93 8.93 9.10
C SER A 74 -14.44 9.24 8.94
N PHE A 75 -13.68 8.32 8.35
CA PHE A 75 -12.24 8.35 8.19
C PHE A 75 -11.50 8.71 9.48
N ALA A 76 -12.00 8.22 10.62
CA ALA A 76 -11.56 8.61 11.95
C ALA A 76 -10.20 8.02 12.34
N SER A 77 -9.80 6.91 11.71
CA SER A 77 -8.52 6.25 11.94
C SER A 77 -7.39 6.86 11.10
N GLN A 78 -6.17 6.81 11.63
CA GLN A 78 -4.96 7.31 10.96
C GLN A 78 -3.77 6.38 11.17
N LYS A 79 -2.93 6.22 10.13
CA LYS A 79 -1.68 5.47 10.18
C LYS A 79 -0.59 6.12 9.35
N THR A 80 0.64 6.12 9.86
CA THR A 80 1.84 6.40 9.07
C THR A 80 2.38 5.10 8.50
N ILE A 81 2.35 4.97 7.18
CA ILE A 81 2.90 3.86 6.41
C ILE A 81 4.38 4.13 6.15
N THR A 82 5.24 3.19 6.54
CA THR A 82 6.68 3.18 6.26
C THR A 82 7.04 2.09 5.23
N LEU A 83 8.30 2.05 4.78
CA LEU A 83 8.78 0.95 3.91
C LEU A 83 8.66 -0.42 4.59
N GLU A 84 8.83 -0.47 5.91
CA GLU A 84 8.69 -1.71 6.67
C GLU A 84 7.24 -2.19 6.68
N ASP A 85 6.26 -1.27 6.70
CA ASP A 85 4.85 -1.62 6.61
C ASP A 85 4.48 -2.11 5.21
N LEU A 86 5.02 -1.48 4.15
CA LEU A 86 4.86 -1.95 2.78
C LEU A 86 5.46 -3.35 2.59
N ARG A 87 6.64 -3.60 3.15
CA ARG A 87 7.29 -4.92 3.15
C ARG A 87 6.43 -5.97 3.85
N LYS A 88 5.92 -5.67 5.05
CA LYS A 88 5.01 -6.56 5.78
C LYS A 88 3.71 -6.81 5.02
N GLY A 89 3.17 -5.79 4.36
CA GLY A 89 1.99 -5.93 3.51
C GLY A 89 2.19 -6.93 2.38
N LEU A 90 3.36 -6.89 1.71
CA LEU A 90 3.71 -7.89 0.68
C LEU A 90 3.87 -9.30 1.26
N GLU A 91 4.49 -9.42 2.44
CA GLU A 91 4.61 -10.71 3.14
C GLU A 91 3.23 -11.30 3.50
N LEU A 92 2.32 -10.45 3.99
CA LEU A 92 0.94 -10.84 4.28
C LEU A 92 0.19 -11.17 3.00
N MET A 93 0.38 -10.42 1.92
CA MET A 93 -0.27 -10.67 0.64
C MET A 93 0.17 -12.01 0.05
N ALA A 94 1.47 -12.33 0.12
CA ALA A 94 1.98 -13.63 -0.31
C ALA A 94 1.41 -14.80 0.51
N LYS A 95 1.09 -14.56 1.79
CA LYS A 95 0.62 -15.58 2.72
C LYS A 95 -0.90 -15.78 2.68
N GLU A 96 -1.65 -14.69 2.78
CA GLU A 96 -3.11 -14.70 2.95
C GLU A 96 -3.83 -14.51 1.61
N GLU A 97 -3.24 -13.76 0.66
CA GLU A 97 -3.85 -13.42 -0.64
C GLU A 97 -2.97 -13.84 -1.84
N PRO A 98 -2.58 -15.11 -1.95
CA PRO A 98 -1.56 -15.56 -2.91
C PRO A 98 -1.97 -15.36 -4.37
N TYR A 99 -3.28 -15.31 -4.68
CA TYR A 99 -3.77 -14.98 -6.01
C TYR A 99 -3.42 -13.53 -6.40
N GLN A 100 -3.67 -12.58 -5.50
CA GLN A 100 -3.35 -11.18 -5.73
C GLN A 100 -1.84 -10.97 -5.76
N PHE A 101 -1.09 -11.65 -4.89
CA PHE A 101 0.37 -11.63 -4.96
C PHE A 101 0.90 -12.20 -6.28
N GLY A 102 0.29 -13.27 -6.80
CA GLY A 102 0.61 -13.84 -8.12
C GLY A 102 0.32 -12.88 -9.27
N ASN A 103 -0.80 -12.14 -9.22
CA ASN A 103 -1.10 -11.08 -10.18
C ASN A 103 -0.03 -9.99 -10.17
N PHE A 104 0.34 -9.52 -8.98
CA PHE A 104 1.41 -8.54 -8.81
C PHE A 104 2.75 -9.01 -9.40
N LEU A 105 3.17 -10.25 -9.10
CA LEU A 105 4.42 -10.80 -9.63
C LEU A 105 4.40 -11.03 -11.15
N SER A 106 3.21 -11.10 -11.76
CA SER A 106 3.04 -11.34 -13.19
C SER A 106 2.74 -10.06 -13.98
N ASP A 107 2.87 -8.89 -13.35
CA ASP A 107 2.49 -7.58 -13.90
C ASP A 107 1.04 -7.54 -14.41
N ASN A 108 0.16 -8.27 -13.71
CA ASN A 108 -1.28 -8.33 -13.93
C ASN A 108 -2.06 -7.74 -12.74
N ASP A 109 -1.41 -6.90 -11.94
CA ASP A 109 -2.06 -6.17 -10.86
C ASP A 109 -3.02 -5.12 -11.41
N ASP A 110 -4.19 -5.01 -10.77
CA ASP A 110 -5.19 -4.00 -11.04
C ASP A 110 -5.54 -3.22 -9.75
N ALA A 111 -6.60 -2.42 -9.81
CA ALA A 111 -7.07 -1.66 -8.64
C ALA A 111 -7.49 -2.56 -7.47
N ILE A 112 -7.97 -3.79 -7.73
CA ILE A 112 -8.36 -4.75 -6.68
C ILE A 112 -7.10 -5.34 -6.03
N THR A 113 -6.09 -5.70 -6.84
CA THR A 113 -4.79 -6.16 -6.33
C THR A 113 -4.14 -5.09 -5.45
N ALA A 114 -4.17 -3.84 -5.90
CA ALA A 114 -3.62 -2.70 -5.18
C ALA A 114 -4.39 -2.37 -3.88
N ASP A 115 -5.73 -2.43 -3.93
CA ASP A 115 -6.58 -2.26 -2.74
C ASP A 115 -6.31 -3.35 -1.70
N THR A 116 -6.28 -4.63 -2.12
CA THR A 116 -5.95 -5.77 -1.27
C THR A 116 -4.60 -5.57 -0.58
N PHE A 117 -3.58 -5.18 -1.34
CA PHE A 117 -2.27 -4.87 -0.79
C PHE A 117 -2.34 -3.75 0.25
N MET A 118 -3.04 -2.65 -0.03
CA MET A 118 -3.12 -1.52 0.89
C MET A 118 -3.89 -1.85 2.17
N GLN A 119 -4.95 -2.67 2.10
CA GLN A 119 -5.64 -3.16 3.29
C GLN A 119 -4.69 -3.96 4.19
N LEU A 120 -3.89 -4.86 3.61
CA LEU A 120 -2.89 -5.62 4.36
C LEU A 120 -1.78 -4.73 4.96
N VAL A 121 -1.41 -3.65 4.28
CA VAL A 121 -0.47 -2.65 4.80
C VAL A 121 -1.08 -1.87 5.97
N VAL A 122 -2.33 -1.43 5.86
CA VAL A 122 -2.95 -0.50 6.82
C VAL A 122 -3.60 -1.25 7.98
N LEU A 123 -4.47 -2.20 7.67
CA LEU A 123 -5.34 -2.95 8.58
C LEU A 123 -4.71 -4.27 9.05
N GLY A 124 -3.82 -4.84 8.24
CA GLY A 124 -3.19 -6.14 8.53
C GLY A 124 -4.01 -7.36 8.10
N GLU A 125 -5.21 -7.13 7.57
CA GLU A 125 -6.12 -8.11 6.99
C GLU A 125 -7.01 -7.44 5.92
N VAL A 126 -7.71 -8.23 5.12
CA VAL A 126 -8.68 -7.73 4.14
C VAL A 126 -10.05 -7.61 4.82
N VAL A 127 -10.57 -6.39 4.92
CA VAL A 127 -11.83 -6.05 5.60
C VAL A 127 -12.91 -5.62 4.60
N TYR A 128 -12.51 -4.89 3.56
CA TYR A 128 -13.39 -4.30 2.54
C TYR A 128 -13.30 -5.09 1.21
N GLY A 129 -14.42 -5.27 0.51
CA GLY A 129 -14.48 -6.04 -0.75
C GLY A 129 -15.86 -6.09 -1.39
#